data_AF-A0A7Y2XNU1-F1
#
_entry.id   AF-A0A7Y2XNU1-F1
#
_cell.length_a   1.000
_cell.length_b   1.000
_cell.length_c   1.000
_cell.angle_alpha   90.00
_cell.angle_beta   90.00
_cell.angle_gamma   90.00
#
_symmetry.space_group_name_H-M   'P 1'
#
loop_
_entity.id
_entity.type
_entity.pdbx_description
1 polymer ?
#
loop_
_entity_poly.entity_id
_entity_poly.type
_entity_poly.pdbx_seq_one_letter_code
_entity_poly.pdbx_strand_id
1 'polypeptide(L)'
;MAPKIQPYISKLTASHRVVLLGGLAVIAHGFSRNTKDVDIWLDPLDDARDWLAVILETNRAFEGLSIHSLPGWQELKGEELITNIESVGMVRILGLECPLDIFRIPNGLSASDFQRVWSSGSVMDDGTHLPTTVELLATKENTGRSRDFGDWNYLISKARQEQGHALAKARSVEEASSLLADYFDYEICERGLKNPHPEVRNIILEELKILAADGDPFAREILANHQ
;
A
#
# COMPACT_ATOMS: atom_id res chain seq x y z
N MET A 1 32.13 4.10 -5.33
CA MET A 1 31.25 3.26 -4.49
C MET A 1 29.82 3.68 -4.79
N ALA A 2 28.89 2.75 -4.99
CA ALA A 2 27.50 3.11 -5.26
C ALA A 2 26.94 3.93 -4.08
N PRO A 3 26.20 5.04 -4.32
CA PRO A 3 25.58 5.79 -3.25
C PRO A 3 24.59 4.92 -2.47
N LYS A 4 24.50 5.17 -1.17
CA LYS A 4 23.51 4.52 -0.30
C LYS A 4 22.10 4.99 -0.67
N ILE A 5 21.09 4.13 -0.46
CA ILE A 5 19.70 4.50 -0.74
C ILE A 5 19.14 5.44 0.33
N GLN A 6 19.58 5.29 1.58
CA GLN A 6 19.08 6.08 2.70
C GLN A 6 19.25 7.60 2.51
N PRO A 7 20.43 8.12 2.10
CA PRO A 7 20.58 9.54 1.78
C PRO A 7 19.72 10.02 0.62
N TYR A 8 19.45 9.16 -0.37
CA TYR A 8 18.59 9.48 -1.51
C TYR A 8 17.14 9.69 -1.06
N ILE A 9 16.60 8.72 -0.30
CA ILE A 9 15.26 8.82 0.30
C ILE A 9 15.17 10.03 1.22
N SER A 10 16.17 10.26 2.07
CA SER A 10 16.20 11.42 2.98
C SER A 10 16.16 12.75 2.23
N LYS A 11 16.78 12.84 1.04
CA LYS A 11 16.71 14.05 0.21
C LYS A 11 15.34 14.23 -0.43
N LEU A 12 14.67 13.15 -0.85
CA LEU A 12 13.29 13.22 -1.33
C LEU A 12 12.33 13.66 -0.21
N THR A 13 12.39 13.00 0.96
CA THR A 13 11.48 13.25 2.09
C THR A 13 11.68 14.62 2.72
N ALA A 14 12.82 15.29 2.50
CA ALA A 14 13.07 16.65 2.95
C ALA A 14 12.15 17.70 2.30
N SER A 15 11.54 17.41 1.16
CA SER A 15 10.69 18.38 0.44
C SER A 15 9.45 17.77 -0.23
N HIS A 16 9.34 16.45 -0.26
CA HIS A 16 8.24 15.75 -0.90
C HIS A 16 7.67 14.65 -0.02
N ARG A 17 6.38 14.36 -0.22
CA ARG A 17 5.70 13.27 0.45
C ARG A 17 6.07 11.96 -0.24
N VAL A 18 6.58 11.00 0.54
CA VAL A 18 7.03 9.69 0.05
C VAL A 18 6.40 8.60 0.91
N VAL A 19 5.69 7.67 0.28
CA VAL A 19 5.11 6.49 0.91
C VAL A 19 5.99 5.27 0.58
N LEU A 20 6.36 4.48 1.58
CA LEU A 20 7.10 3.23 1.40
C LEU A 20 6.16 2.14 0.87
N LEU A 21 6.60 1.39 -0.15
CA LEU A 21 5.83 0.31 -0.77
C LEU A 21 6.60 -1.02 -0.76
N GLY A 22 5.97 -2.02 -1.36
CA GLY A 22 6.62 -3.26 -1.79
C GLY A 22 7.26 -4.06 -0.67
N GLY A 23 8.39 -4.70 -0.96
CA GLY A 23 9.00 -5.65 -0.04
C GLY A 23 9.44 -5.03 1.29
N LEU A 24 9.96 -3.79 1.25
CA LEU A 24 10.38 -3.09 2.46
C LEU A 24 9.20 -2.69 3.35
N ALA A 25 8.10 -2.20 2.77
CA ALA A 25 6.89 -1.91 3.56
C ALA A 25 6.35 -3.16 4.26
N VAL A 26 6.36 -4.31 3.58
CA VAL A 26 5.94 -5.59 4.16
C VAL A 26 6.86 -6.01 5.33
N ILE A 27 8.16 -5.79 5.21
CA ILE A 27 9.13 -6.03 6.30
C ILE A 27 8.89 -5.08 7.47
N ALA A 28 8.63 -3.80 7.20
CA ALA A 28 8.33 -2.80 8.22
C ALA A 28 7.05 -3.13 9.01
N HIS A 29 6.09 -3.83 8.37
CA HIS A 29 4.91 -4.38 9.04
C HIS A 29 5.16 -5.60 9.92
N GLY A 30 6.38 -6.17 9.85
CA GLY A 30 6.85 -7.26 10.71
C GLY A 30 7.04 -8.61 10.00
N PHE A 31 6.95 -8.66 8.67
CA PHE A 31 7.19 -9.92 7.95
C PHE A 31 8.68 -10.19 7.77
N SER A 32 9.15 -11.32 8.29
CA SER A 32 10.55 -11.71 8.16
C SER A 32 10.87 -12.24 6.76
N ARG A 33 11.30 -11.36 5.86
CA ARG A 33 11.81 -11.71 4.54
C ARG A 33 12.91 -10.75 4.08
N ASN A 34 13.56 -11.10 2.98
CA ASN A 34 14.50 -10.21 2.29
C ASN A 34 13.83 -9.55 1.07
N THR A 35 14.33 -8.38 0.68
CA THR A 35 14.01 -7.71 -0.58
C THR A 35 15.29 -7.26 -1.28
N LYS A 36 15.24 -7.09 -2.60
CA LYS A 36 16.41 -6.75 -3.43
C LYS A 36 16.39 -5.31 -3.93
N ASP A 37 15.22 -4.71 -3.89
CA ASP A 37 14.86 -3.39 -4.34
C ASP A 37 14.03 -2.68 -3.26
N VAL A 38 13.92 -1.38 -3.43
CA VAL A 38 13.09 -0.49 -2.62
C VAL A 38 12.01 0.06 -3.54
N ASP A 39 10.77 0.01 -3.09
CA ASP A 39 9.63 0.56 -3.79
C ASP A 39 9.12 1.76 -2.99
N ILE A 40 8.92 2.89 -3.64
CA ILE A 40 8.30 4.08 -3.03
C ILE A 40 7.22 4.66 -3.94
N TRP A 41 6.23 5.29 -3.34
CA TRP A 41 5.28 6.15 -4.03
C TRP A 41 5.58 7.60 -3.70
N LEU A 42 6.06 8.32 -4.70
CA LEU A 42 6.25 9.76 -4.62
C LEU A 42 4.92 10.45 -4.94
N ASP A 43 4.56 11.45 -4.14
CA ASP A 43 3.40 12.33 -4.36
C ASP A 43 3.17 12.55 -5.87
N PRO A 44 2.05 12.07 -6.44
CA PRO A 44 1.92 11.91 -7.88
C PRO A 44 2.03 13.23 -8.65
N LEU A 45 1.76 14.35 -7.98
CA LEU A 45 1.58 15.68 -8.58
C LEU A 45 0.55 15.68 -9.72
N ASP A 46 0.12 16.86 -10.14
CA ASP A 46 -0.88 16.97 -11.21
C ASP A 46 -0.29 16.56 -12.57
N ASP A 47 0.99 16.91 -12.82
CA ASP A 47 1.67 16.72 -14.11
C ASP A 47 2.88 15.77 -14.02
N ALA A 48 3.05 14.93 -15.05
CA ALA A 48 4.15 13.96 -15.11
C ALA A 48 5.54 14.60 -15.25
N ARG A 49 5.64 15.79 -15.85
CA ARG A 49 6.89 16.54 -15.98
C ARG A 49 7.30 17.15 -14.65
N ASP A 50 6.35 17.68 -13.90
CA ASP A 50 6.62 18.20 -12.55
C ASP A 50 7.08 17.06 -11.64
N TRP A 51 6.43 15.90 -11.73
CA TRP A 51 6.83 14.69 -11.00
C TRP A 51 8.24 14.22 -11.39
N LEU A 52 8.55 14.18 -12.70
CA LEU A 52 9.88 13.83 -13.19
C LEU A 52 10.94 14.85 -12.75
N ALA A 53 10.60 16.15 -12.72
CA ALA A 53 11.52 17.20 -12.31
C ALA A 53 12.01 17.00 -10.86
N VAL A 54 11.15 16.52 -9.96
CA VAL A 54 11.53 16.15 -8.58
C VAL A 54 12.59 15.06 -8.57
N ILE A 55 12.42 14.02 -9.39
CA ILE A 55 13.37 12.90 -9.49
C ILE A 55 14.69 13.36 -10.09
N LEU A 56 14.64 14.15 -11.17
CA LEU A 56 15.84 14.68 -11.83
C LEU A 56 16.62 15.61 -10.91
N GLU A 57 15.95 16.48 -10.17
CA GLU A 57 16.58 17.37 -9.20
C GLU A 57 17.23 16.58 -8.06
N THR A 58 16.55 15.55 -7.56
CA THR A 58 17.12 14.65 -6.55
C THR A 58 18.35 13.93 -7.11
N ASN A 59 18.28 13.39 -8.33
CA ASN A 59 19.39 12.67 -8.97
C ASN A 59 20.64 13.54 -9.15
N ARG A 60 20.53 14.86 -9.33
CA ARG A 60 21.69 15.76 -9.46
C ARG A 60 22.61 15.75 -8.24
N ALA A 61 22.11 15.36 -7.07
CA ALA A 61 22.92 15.25 -5.86
C ALA A 61 23.72 13.94 -5.75
N PHE A 62 23.55 13.02 -6.71
CA PHE A 62 24.15 11.69 -6.67
C PHE A 62 24.78 11.35 -8.02
N GLU A 63 26.05 10.96 -8.00
CA GLU A 63 26.76 10.59 -9.23
C GLU A 63 26.43 9.17 -9.68
N GLY A 64 26.45 8.94 -11.00
CA GLY A 64 26.33 7.60 -11.60
C GLY A 64 24.92 7.02 -11.63
N LEU A 65 23.89 7.82 -11.39
CA LEU A 65 22.49 7.38 -11.48
C LEU A 65 21.97 7.35 -12.91
N SER A 66 21.09 6.40 -13.18
CA SER A 66 20.37 6.28 -14.46
C SER A 66 18.91 5.89 -14.22
N ILE A 67 18.02 6.34 -15.10
CA ILE A 67 16.56 6.10 -15.02
C ILE A 67 16.20 5.07 -16.08
N HIS A 68 15.42 4.05 -15.70
CA HIS A 68 15.09 2.90 -16.55
C HIS A 68 13.58 2.61 -16.55
N SER A 69 13.12 2.00 -17.64
CA SER A 69 11.75 1.51 -17.78
C SER A 69 11.52 0.17 -17.06
N LEU A 70 10.26 -0.08 -16.70
CA LEU A 70 9.75 -1.40 -16.36
C LEU A 70 8.43 -1.66 -17.08
N PRO A 71 8.20 -2.87 -17.64
CA PRO A 71 9.19 -3.92 -17.86
C PRO A 71 10.21 -3.52 -18.94
N GLY A 72 11.37 -4.19 -18.98
CA GLY A 72 12.33 -4.07 -20.09
C GLY A 72 13.71 -3.53 -19.72
N TRP A 73 13.83 -2.79 -18.61
CA TRP A 73 15.13 -2.33 -18.08
C TRP A 73 15.95 -1.53 -19.11
N GLN A 74 15.26 -0.69 -19.89
CA GLN A 74 15.92 0.17 -20.87
C GLN A 74 16.16 1.52 -20.24
N GLU A 75 17.37 2.05 -20.38
CA GLU A 75 17.71 3.40 -19.94
C GLU A 75 16.87 4.41 -20.73
N LEU A 76 16.15 5.28 -20.03
CA LEU A 76 15.23 6.26 -20.60
C LEU A 76 15.87 7.64 -20.67
N LYS A 77 15.66 8.37 -21.78
CA LYS A 77 16.18 9.74 -21.96
C LYS A 77 15.14 10.67 -22.59
N GLY A 78 15.23 11.96 -22.26
CA GLY A 78 14.40 12.99 -22.87
C GLY A 78 12.89 12.69 -22.78
N GLU A 79 12.19 12.75 -23.91
CA GLU A 79 10.73 12.52 -23.99
C GLU A 79 10.31 11.07 -23.70
N GLU A 80 11.23 10.10 -23.77
CA GLU A 80 10.93 8.70 -23.42
C GLU A 80 10.57 8.56 -21.93
N LEU A 81 11.13 9.43 -21.08
CA LEU A 81 10.83 9.45 -19.64
C LEU A 81 9.37 9.80 -19.40
N ILE A 82 8.88 10.87 -20.03
CA ILE A 82 7.49 11.32 -19.89
C ILE A 82 6.54 10.27 -20.45
N THR A 83 6.83 9.75 -21.65
CA THR A 83 6.02 8.69 -22.28
C THR A 83 5.94 7.45 -21.39
N ASN A 84 7.05 7.04 -20.77
CA ASN A 84 7.06 5.91 -19.84
C ASN A 84 6.26 6.21 -18.56
N ILE A 85 6.38 7.41 -17.99
CA ILE A 85 5.63 7.79 -16.78
C ILE A 85 4.13 7.81 -17.04
N GLU A 86 3.68 8.33 -18.19
CA GLU A 86 2.26 8.38 -18.54
C GLU A 86 1.67 6.98 -18.83
N SER A 87 2.47 6.09 -19.44
CA SER A 87 1.99 4.75 -19.82
C SER A 87 2.15 3.70 -18.72
N VAL A 88 3.25 3.74 -17.97
CA VAL A 88 3.61 2.75 -16.94
C VAL A 88 3.29 3.26 -15.54
N GLY A 89 3.41 4.57 -15.31
CA GLY A 89 3.16 5.15 -13.98
C GLY A 89 4.33 5.05 -13.00
N MET A 90 5.53 4.68 -13.44
CA MET A 90 6.71 4.55 -12.55
C MET A 90 8.05 4.62 -13.32
N VAL A 91 9.15 4.86 -12.61
CA VAL A 91 10.52 4.71 -13.13
C VAL A 91 11.43 3.95 -12.16
N ARG A 92 12.42 3.24 -12.68
CA ARG A 92 13.45 2.55 -11.88
C ARG A 92 14.76 3.32 -11.90
N ILE A 93 15.31 3.62 -10.73
CA ILE A 93 16.62 4.24 -10.56
C ILE A 93 17.67 3.15 -10.34
N LEU A 94 18.70 3.14 -11.17
CA LEU A 94 19.89 2.30 -11.02
C LEU A 94 21.11 3.16 -10.71
N GLY A 95 22.13 2.54 -10.09
CA GLY A 95 23.37 3.20 -9.66
C GLY A 95 23.48 3.39 -8.13
N LEU A 96 22.36 3.25 -7.41
CA LEU A 96 22.31 3.14 -5.95
C LEU A 96 22.77 1.76 -5.46
N GLU A 97 22.92 1.59 -4.13
CA GLU A 97 23.29 0.30 -3.52
C GLU A 97 22.34 -0.86 -3.83
N CYS A 98 21.07 -0.53 -4.11
CA CYS A 98 20.06 -1.43 -4.66
C CYS A 98 19.14 -0.63 -5.60
N PRO A 99 18.43 -1.29 -6.53
CA PRO A 99 17.44 -0.62 -7.38
C PRO A 99 16.34 0.05 -6.54
N LEU A 100 15.91 1.23 -6.99
CA LEU A 100 14.81 1.98 -6.40
C LEU A 100 13.70 2.17 -7.45
N ASP A 101 12.51 1.66 -7.17
CA ASP A 101 11.32 1.91 -7.96
C ASP A 101 10.54 3.07 -7.37
N ILE A 102 10.34 4.11 -8.19
CA ILE A 102 9.58 5.28 -7.82
C ILE A 102 8.29 5.26 -8.62
N PHE A 103 7.19 5.02 -7.94
CA PHE A 103 5.85 5.02 -8.50
C PHE A 103 5.26 6.43 -8.47
N ARG A 104 4.63 6.81 -9.57
CA ARG A 104 3.64 7.89 -9.64
C ARG A 104 2.24 7.31 -9.40
N ILE A 105 1.96 6.15 -10.01
CA ILE A 105 0.70 5.41 -9.87
C ILE A 105 1.05 3.94 -9.56
N PRO A 106 1.01 3.51 -8.29
CA PRO A 106 1.28 2.13 -7.94
C PRO A 106 0.14 1.20 -8.36
N ASN A 107 0.43 -0.09 -8.49
CA ASN A 107 -0.60 -1.09 -8.80
C ASN A 107 -1.72 -1.07 -7.76
N GLY A 108 -2.96 -1.31 -8.19
CA GLY A 108 -4.12 -1.39 -7.30
C GLY A 108 -4.57 -0.06 -6.68
N LEU A 109 -3.87 1.05 -6.96
CA LEU A 109 -4.19 2.38 -6.43
C LEU A 109 -4.17 3.41 -7.55
N SER A 110 -4.95 4.47 -7.38
CA SER A 110 -4.97 5.64 -8.26
C SER A 110 -4.15 6.79 -7.67
N ALA A 111 -3.80 7.79 -8.48
CA ALA A 111 -3.18 9.02 -7.99
C ALA A 111 -4.04 9.71 -6.91
N SER A 112 -5.38 9.66 -7.04
CA SER A 112 -6.31 10.23 -6.05
C SER A 112 -6.30 9.53 -4.71
N ASP A 113 -5.82 8.28 -4.63
CA ASP A 113 -5.70 7.56 -3.36
C ASP A 113 -4.55 8.10 -2.49
N PHE A 114 -3.61 8.86 -3.06
CA PHE A 114 -2.39 9.27 -2.34
C PHE A 114 -2.71 10.00 -1.04
N GLN A 115 -3.66 10.94 -1.05
CA GLN A 115 -3.99 11.71 0.15
C GLN A 115 -4.55 10.83 1.27
N ARG A 116 -5.39 9.84 0.91
CA ARG A 116 -5.95 8.89 1.86
C ARG A 116 -4.83 8.04 2.48
N VAL A 117 -3.99 7.44 1.64
CA VAL A 117 -2.87 6.58 2.06
C VAL A 117 -1.83 7.32 2.89
N TRP A 118 -1.55 8.58 2.53
CA TRP A 118 -0.67 9.44 3.31
C TRP A 118 -1.24 9.75 4.69
N SER A 119 -2.56 10.01 4.79
CA SER A 119 -3.20 10.45 6.03
C SER A 119 -3.43 9.31 7.03
N SER A 120 -3.63 8.09 6.53
CA SER A 120 -3.83 6.88 7.33
C SER A 120 -2.52 6.21 7.76
N GLY A 121 -1.45 6.40 6.99
CA GLY A 121 -0.14 5.82 7.24
C GLY A 121 0.59 6.41 8.45
N SER A 122 1.66 5.74 8.87
CA SER A 122 2.52 6.18 9.98
C SER A 122 3.87 6.69 9.48
N VAL A 123 4.34 7.81 10.01
CA VAL A 123 5.68 8.35 9.73
C VAL A 123 6.78 7.40 10.25
N MET A 124 7.78 7.12 9.42
CA MET A 124 8.99 6.39 9.78
C MET A 124 10.14 7.36 10.12
N ASP A 125 11.20 6.84 10.76
CA ASP A 125 12.36 7.63 11.21
C ASP A 125 13.07 8.41 10.07
N ASP A 126 12.93 7.97 8.83
CA ASP A 126 13.52 8.59 7.65
C ASP A 126 12.59 9.58 6.91
N GLY A 127 11.42 9.85 7.50
CA GLY A 127 10.41 10.75 6.96
C GLY A 127 9.49 10.12 5.92
N THR A 128 9.71 8.86 5.52
CA THR A 128 8.73 8.14 4.68
C THR A 128 7.47 7.83 5.48
N HIS A 129 6.34 7.65 4.81
CA HIS A 129 5.13 7.10 5.42
C HIS A 129 5.01 5.61 5.11
N LEU A 130 4.77 4.82 6.14
CA LEU A 130 4.37 3.43 6.00
C LEU A 130 2.84 3.37 5.85
N PRO A 131 2.30 2.91 4.71
CA PRO A 131 0.86 2.78 4.53
C PRO A 131 0.29 1.70 5.46
N THR A 132 -1.02 1.73 5.70
CA THR A 132 -1.69 0.70 6.49
C THR A 132 -1.57 -0.67 5.82
N THR A 133 -1.78 -1.75 6.58
CA THR A 133 -1.74 -3.11 6.03
C THR A 133 -2.74 -3.30 4.89
N VAL A 134 -3.94 -2.70 5.00
CA VAL A 134 -5.00 -2.76 3.97
C VAL A 134 -4.57 -2.06 2.69
N GLU A 135 -3.99 -0.87 2.78
CA GLU A 135 -3.52 -0.12 1.62
C GLU A 135 -2.35 -0.81 0.93
N LEU A 136 -1.43 -1.36 1.72
CA LEU A 136 -0.32 -2.14 1.18
C LEU A 136 -0.81 -3.42 0.51
N LEU A 137 -1.84 -4.07 1.06
CA LEU A 137 -2.48 -5.25 0.47
C LEU A 137 -3.06 -4.93 -0.92
N ALA A 138 -3.71 -3.77 -1.09
CA ALA A 138 -4.23 -3.33 -2.39
C ALA A 138 -3.13 -3.26 -3.46
N THR A 139 -1.90 -2.89 -3.10
CA THR A 139 -0.77 -2.84 -4.05
C THR A 139 -0.25 -4.21 -4.50
N LYS A 140 -0.69 -5.29 -3.82
CA LYS A 140 -0.32 -6.67 -4.10
C LYS A 140 -1.38 -7.45 -4.87
N GLU A 141 -2.58 -6.88 -5.04
CA GLU A 141 -3.63 -7.55 -5.80
C GLU A 141 -3.27 -7.68 -7.28
N ASN A 142 -3.62 -8.82 -7.87
CA ASN A 142 -3.53 -9.09 -9.31
C ASN A 142 -2.14 -8.92 -9.97
N THR A 143 -1.04 -8.96 -9.21
CA THR A 143 0.32 -8.86 -9.78
C THR A 143 0.78 -10.13 -10.51
N GLY A 144 0.12 -11.27 -10.25
CA GLY A 144 0.42 -12.57 -10.87
C GLY A 144 1.79 -13.18 -10.49
N ARG A 145 2.50 -12.62 -9.51
CA ARG A 145 3.86 -13.08 -9.12
C ARG A 145 3.79 -14.02 -7.92
N SER A 146 4.42 -15.19 -8.01
CA SER A 146 4.46 -16.18 -6.93
C SER A 146 5.08 -15.67 -5.62
N ARG A 147 6.02 -14.72 -5.68
CA ARG A 147 6.59 -14.06 -4.47
C ARG A 147 5.61 -13.12 -3.77
N ASP A 148 4.60 -12.63 -4.48
CA ASP A 148 3.56 -11.81 -3.88
C ASP A 148 2.53 -12.68 -3.13
N PHE A 149 2.50 -14.00 -3.33
CA PHE A 149 1.63 -14.89 -2.56
C PHE A 149 1.99 -14.90 -1.06
N GLY A 150 3.28 -14.92 -0.74
CA GLY A 150 3.75 -14.87 0.65
C GLY A 150 3.42 -13.53 1.33
N ASP A 151 3.69 -12.42 0.63
CA ASP A 151 3.34 -11.09 1.12
C ASP A 151 1.83 -10.94 1.28
N TRP A 152 1.06 -11.36 0.29
CA TRP A 152 -0.40 -11.27 0.31
C TRP A 152 -1.01 -12.07 1.46
N ASN A 153 -0.57 -13.32 1.67
CA ASN A 153 -1.05 -14.13 2.80
C ASN A 153 -0.70 -13.52 4.17
N TYR A 154 0.50 -12.95 4.29
CA TYR A 154 0.89 -12.26 5.50
C TYR A 154 0.02 -11.01 5.74
N LEU A 155 -0.09 -10.15 4.73
CA LEU A 155 -0.83 -8.89 4.80
C LEU A 155 -2.31 -9.13 5.03
N ILE A 156 -2.94 -10.10 4.35
CA ILE A 156 -4.36 -10.40 4.57
C ILE A 156 -4.60 -10.91 5.99
N SER A 157 -3.74 -11.79 6.52
CA SER A 157 -3.86 -12.28 7.88
C SER A 157 -3.70 -11.16 8.91
N LYS A 158 -2.70 -10.28 8.70
CA LYS A 158 -2.45 -9.12 9.56
C LYS A 158 -3.60 -8.10 9.48
N ALA A 159 -4.09 -7.78 8.28
CA ALA A 159 -5.22 -6.88 8.06
C ALA A 159 -6.49 -7.39 8.75
N ARG A 160 -6.82 -8.68 8.61
CA ARG A 160 -7.93 -9.31 9.34
C ARG A 160 -7.78 -9.20 10.84
N GLN A 161 -6.57 -9.39 11.35
CA GLN A 161 -6.30 -9.28 12.78
C GLN A 161 -6.51 -7.85 13.28
N GLU A 162 -5.93 -6.87 12.61
CA GLU A 162 -6.00 -5.44 12.98
C GLU A 162 -7.43 -4.91 12.84
N GLN A 163 -8.07 -5.18 11.70
CA GLN A 163 -9.42 -4.72 11.41
C GLN A 163 -10.46 -5.39 12.31
N GLY A 164 -10.39 -6.71 12.50
CA GLY A 164 -11.29 -7.42 13.40
C GLY A 164 -11.12 -6.97 14.86
N HIS A 165 -9.91 -6.60 15.27
CA HIS A 165 -9.66 -6.04 16.60
C HIS A 165 -10.23 -4.63 16.75
N ALA A 166 -10.07 -3.78 15.73
CA ALA A 166 -10.65 -2.44 15.70
C ALA A 166 -12.19 -2.52 15.74
N LEU A 167 -12.79 -3.37 14.91
CA LEU A 167 -14.24 -3.54 14.82
C LEU A 167 -14.85 -4.05 16.14
N ALA A 168 -14.18 -5.00 16.80
CA ALA A 168 -14.58 -5.49 18.13
C ALA A 168 -14.52 -4.41 19.23
N LYS A 169 -13.79 -3.30 18.99
CA LYS A 169 -13.60 -2.18 19.91
C LYS A 169 -14.29 -0.88 19.47
N ALA A 170 -14.92 -0.86 18.30
CA ALA A 170 -15.60 0.31 17.77
C ALA A 170 -16.64 0.82 18.78
N ARG A 171 -16.65 2.14 18.98
CA ARG A 171 -17.46 2.82 20.02
C ARG A 171 -18.76 3.38 19.50
N SER A 172 -18.95 3.34 18.19
CA SER A 172 -20.10 3.91 17.50
C SER A 172 -20.42 3.14 16.22
N VAL A 173 -21.64 3.31 15.71
CA VAL A 173 -22.06 2.76 14.42
C VAL A 173 -21.24 3.39 13.31
N GLU A 174 -20.98 4.70 13.38
CA GLU A 174 -20.23 5.45 12.37
C GLU A 174 -18.79 4.92 12.24
N GLU A 175 -18.10 4.69 13.37
CA GLU A 175 -16.76 4.11 13.39
C GLU A 175 -16.76 2.69 12.81
N ALA A 176 -17.72 1.86 13.21
CA ALA A 176 -17.82 0.49 12.72
C ALA A 176 -18.17 0.43 11.22
N SER A 177 -19.05 1.30 10.73
CA SER A 177 -19.36 1.43 9.29
C SER A 177 -18.14 1.90 8.49
N SER A 178 -17.34 2.83 9.02
CA SER A 178 -16.08 3.24 8.39
C SER A 178 -15.10 2.07 8.27
N LEU A 179 -14.94 1.28 9.34
CA LEU A 179 -14.06 0.11 9.33
C LEU A 179 -14.54 -0.96 8.32
N LEU A 180 -15.84 -1.21 8.25
CA LEU A 180 -16.40 -2.17 7.29
C LEU A 180 -16.28 -1.69 5.84
N ALA A 181 -16.39 -0.38 5.60
CA ALA A 181 -16.18 0.21 4.28
C ALA A 181 -14.72 0.11 3.80
N ASP A 182 -13.75 0.21 4.73
CA ASP A 182 -12.32 0.15 4.40
C ASP A 182 -11.86 -1.27 4.04
N TYR A 183 -12.25 -2.27 4.82
CA TYR A 183 -11.93 -3.67 4.59
C TYR A 183 -12.88 -4.58 5.38
N PHE A 184 -13.56 -5.49 4.68
CA PHE A 184 -14.46 -6.45 5.32
C PHE A 184 -14.33 -7.85 4.72
N ASP A 185 -14.46 -8.84 5.59
CA ASP A 185 -14.72 -10.23 5.24
C ASP A 185 -15.42 -10.95 6.41
N TYR A 186 -15.74 -12.23 6.22
CA TYR A 186 -16.45 -13.01 7.25
C TYR A 186 -15.66 -13.12 8.57
N GLU A 187 -14.32 -13.17 8.53
CA GLU A 187 -13.48 -13.37 9.73
C GLU A 187 -13.41 -12.09 10.57
N ILE A 188 -13.34 -10.93 9.90
CA ILE A 188 -13.43 -9.61 10.56
C ILE A 188 -14.80 -9.46 11.21
N CYS A 189 -15.86 -9.80 10.48
CA CYS A 189 -17.22 -9.71 10.99
C CYS A 189 -17.42 -10.62 12.21
N GLU A 190 -16.98 -11.87 12.16
CA GLU A 190 -17.06 -12.81 13.28
C GLU A 190 -16.36 -12.26 14.55
N ARG A 191 -15.18 -11.66 14.39
CA ARG A 191 -14.48 -11.01 15.51
C ARG A 191 -15.25 -9.79 16.01
N GLY A 192 -15.77 -8.97 15.09
CA GLY A 192 -16.56 -7.79 15.38
C GLY A 192 -17.85 -8.07 16.15
N LEU A 193 -18.46 -9.24 15.98
CA LEU A 193 -19.65 -9.66 16.76
C LEU A 193 -19.39 -9.77 18.27
N LYS A 194 -18.13 -9.74 18.72
CA LYS A 194 -17.76 -9.64 20.15
C LYS A 194 -17.86 -8.21 20.70
N ASN A 195 -18.19 -7.22 19.87
CA ASN A 195 -18.33 -5.82 20.30
C ASN A 195 -19.43 -5.68 21.36
N PRO A 196 -19.22 -4.91 22.45
CA PRO A 196 -20.21 -4.77 23.53
C PRO A 196 -21.49 -4.04 23.09
N HIS A 197 -21.44 -3.19 22.07
CA HIS A 197 -22.55 -2.36 21.62
C HIS A 197 -23.49 -3.13 20.68
N PRO A 198 -24.79 -3.33 21.05
CA PRO A 198 -25.74 -4.05 20.19
C PRO A 198 -25.93 -3.43 18.81
N GLU A 199 -25.92 -2.09 18.72
CA GLU A 199 -26.09 -1.37 17.46
C GLU A 199 -24.94 -1.62 16.48
N VAL A 200 -23.70 -1.72 16.98
CA VAL A 200 -22.53 -2.12 16.18
C VAL A 200 -22.66 -3.56 15.72
N ARG A 201 -23.08 -4.49 16.60
CA ARG A 201 -23.30 -5.89 16.20
C ARG A 201 -24.38 -6.01 15.12
N ASN A 202 -25.43 -5.19 15.18
CA ASN A 202 -26.50 -5.22 14.20
C ASN A 202 -26.00 -4.88 12.79
N ILE A 203 -25.18 -3.83 12.63
CA ILE A 203 -24.65 -3.51 11.29
C ILE A 203 -23.72 -4.61 10.76
N ILE A 204 -22.94 -5.27 11.65
CA ILE A 204 -22.08 -6.40 11.27
C ILE A 204 -22.91 -7.59 10.81
N LEU A 205 -24.03 -7.87 11.47
CA LEU A 205 -24.97 -8.91 11.05
C LEU A 205 -25.61 -8.59 9.69
N GLU A 206 -25.87 -7.32 9.38
CA GLU A 206 -26.36 -6.93 8.03
C GLU A 206 -25.30 -7.20 6.95
N GLU A 207 -24.03 -6.86 7.18
CA GLU A 207 -22.94 -7.17 6.23
C GLU A 207 -22.76 -8.69 6.04
N LEU A 208 -22.86 -9.47 7.12
CA LEU A 208 -22.83 -10.94 7.04
C LEU A 208 -24.00 -11.50 6.21
N LYS A 209 -25.19 -10.89 6.27
CA LYS A 209 -26.32 -11.30 5.42
C LYS A 209 -26.04 -11.03 3.95
N ILE A 210 -25.37 -9.91 3.63
CA ILE A 210 -24.95 -9.59 2.25
C ILE A 210 -23.96 -10.66 1.77
N LEU A 211 -22.90 -10.95 2.53
CA LEU A 211 -21.93 -12.01 2.21
C LEU A 211 -22.59 -13.39 2.01
N ALA A 212 -23.51 -13.75 2.91
CA ALA A 212 -24.23 -15.02 2.84
C ALA A 212 -25.15 -15.12 1.59
N ALA A 213 -25.76 -14.00 1.19
CA ALA A 213 -26.57 -13.90 -0.01
C ALA A 213 -25.71 -14.04 -1.27
N ASP A 214 -24.48 -13.49 -1.25
CA ASP A 214 -23.50 -13.59 -2.34
C ASP A 214 -22.82 -14.97 -2.43
N GLY A 215 -23.13 -15.88 -1.49
CA GLY A 215 -22.70 -17.27 -1.55
C GLY A 215 -21.59 -17.65 -0.58
N ASP A 216 -21.16 -16.75 0.31
CA ASP A 216 -20.14 -17.04 1.30
C ASP A 216 -20.65 -18.11 2.31
N PRO A 217 -20.06 -19.31 2.36
CA PRO A 217 -20.51 -20.38 3.24
C PRO A 217 -20.21 -20.11 4.72
N PHE A 218 -19.14 -19.37 5.01
CA PHE A 218 -18.74 -19.04 6.37
C PHE A 218 -19.67 -17.99 6.97
N ALA A 219 -20.07 -16.99 6.19
CA ALA A 219 -21.06 -16.02 6.61
C ALA A 219 -22.41 -16.68 6.99
N ARG A 220 -22.84 -17.69 6.23
CA ARG A 220 -24.05 -18.49 6.55
C ARG A 220 -23.92 -19.25 7.87
N GLU A 221 -22.76 -19.87 8.10
CA GLU A 221 -22.48 -20.60 9.34
C GLU A 221 -22.46 -19.66 10.55
N ILE A 222 -21.81 -18.50 10.43
CA ILE A 222 -21.79 -17.47 11.49
C ILE A 222 -23.20 -17.01 11.82
N LEU A 223 -24.02 -16.69 10.81
CA LEU A 223 -25.41 -16.27 11.01
C LEU A 223 -26.25 -17.34 11.68
N ALA A 224 -26.07 -18.62 11.33
CA ALA A 224 -26.80 -19.73 11.96
C ALA A 224 -26.50 -19.86 13.46
N ASN A 225 -25.28 -19.50 13.90
CA ASN A 225 -24.89 -19.53 15.31
C ASN A 225 -25.39 -18.32 16.12
N HIS A 226 -26.02 -17.32 15.47
CA HIS A 226 -26.51 -16.08 16.09
C HIS A 226 -28.03 -15.88 15.97
N GLN A 227 -28.76 -16.92 15.56
CA GLN A 227 -30.24 -16.99 15.58
C GLN A 227 -30.73 -17.58 16.90
#